data_AF-A0A6P6X4E3-F1
#
_entry.id   AF-A0A6P6X4E3-F1
#
_cell.length_a   1.000
_cell.length_b   1.000
_cell.length_c   1.000
_cell.angle_alpha   90.00
_cell.angle_beta   90.00
_cell.angle_gamma   90.00
#
_symmetry.space_group_name_H-M   'P 1'
#
loop_
_entity.id
_entity.type
_entity.pdbx_description
1 polymer ?
#
loop_
_entity_poly.entity_id
_entity_poly.type
_entity_poly.pdbx_seq_one_letter_code
_entity_poly.pdbx_strand_id
1 'polypeptide(L)'
;MAEEEYLDEAWPTGPQLLPKEPYLRAKVHFGVAYISQVFIYFIGFLLSGRNVHHYLVLVQTLQTVSKLYEPNNEGQEKIVEEVHEKLKILEDGVKKFYFPEGSPVHIDAEKLGILDIMVFATFGGYKAQEQVLGVKIIDAEQTPLIFSWLQAPNEVSVIKESAVPHDHLVGLRQFLTQSAGSQ
;
A
#
# COMPACT_ATOMS: atom_id res chain seq x y z
N MET A 1 -27.88 0.14 0.75
CA MET A 1 -27.22 0.78 -0.39
C MET A 1 -25.86 1.20 0.11
N ALA A 2 -24.77 0.70 -0.49
CA ALA A 2 -23.42 1.08 -0.07
C ALA A 2 -23.22 2.58 -0.35
N GLU A 3 -22.47 3.32 0.48
CA GLU A 3 -22.24 4.76 0.26
C GLU A 3 -21.70 5.08 -1.14
N GLU A 4 -20.90 4.19 -1.71
CA GLU A 4 -20.35 4.26 -3.07
C GLU A 4 -21.45 4.24 -4.15
N GLU A 5 -22.50 3.43 -3.97
CA GLU A 5 -23.65 3.38 -4.89
C GLU A 5 -24.45 4.68 -4.80
N TYR A 6 -24.62 5.21 -3.58
CA TYR A 6 -25.31 6.49 -3.38
C TYR A 6 -24.55 7.65 -4.03
N LEU A 7 -23.22 7.66 -3.94
CA LEU A 7 -22.38 8.69 -4.56
C LEU A 7 -22.41 8.63 -6.09
N ASP A 8 -22.34 7.43 -6.67
CA ASP A 8 -22.44 7.22 -8.12
C ASP A 8 -23.83 7.60 -8.67
N GLU A 9 -24.90 7.32 -7.90
CA GLU A 9 -26.28 7.72 -8.24
C GLU A 9 -26.52 9.23 -8.08
N ALA A 10 -25.97 9.86 -7.05
CA ALA A 10 -26.16 11.29 -6.76
C ALA A 10 -25.37 12.20 -7.72
N TRP A 11 -24.23 11.74 -8.26
CA TRP A 11 -23.40 12.47 -9.23
C TRP A 11 -23.12 11.66 -10.51
N PRO A 12 -24.13 11.48 -11.38
CA PRO A 12 -24.02 10.61 -12.56
C PRO A 12 -23.06 11.12 -13.65
N THR A 13 -22.67 12.40 -13.60
CA THR A 13 -21.69 13.01 -14.52
C THR A 13 -20.27 13.03 -13.97
N GLY A 14 -20.05 12.60 -12.72
CA GLY A 14 -18.73 12.54 -12.09
C GLY A 14 -17.97 11.25 -12.38
N PRO A 15 -16.69 11.16 -11.97
CA PRO A 15 -15.92 9.91 -12.02
C PRO A 15 -16.67 8.83 -11.25
N GLN A 16 -17.00 7.73 -11.93
CA GLN A 16 -17.75 6.63 -11.33
C GLN A 16 -16.81 5.76 -10.48
N LEU A 17 -17.18 5.55 -9.22
CA LEU A 17 -16.43 4.76 -8.26
C LEU A 17 -16.55 3.26 -8.57
N LEU A 18 -17.72 2.82 -9.04
CA LEU A 18 -18.00 1.42 -9.32
C LEU A 18 -18.05 1.11 -10.83
N PRO A 19 -17.56 -0.07 -11.25
CA PRO A 19 -17.80 -0.57 -12.59
C PRO A 19 -19.30 -0.72 -12.89
N LYS A 20 -19.70 -0.41 -14.13
CA LYS A 20 -21.07 -0.64 -14.62
C LYS A 20 -21.42 -2.12 -14.75
N GLU A 21 -20.42 -2.93 -15.11
CA GLU A 21 -20.51 -4.40 -15.22
C GLU A 21 -20.76 -5.06 -13.85
N PRO A 22 -21.86 -5.82 -13.68
CA PRO A 22 -22.23 -6.41 -12.38
C PRO A 22 -21.17 -7.35 -11.78
N TYR A 23 -20.49 -8.13 -12.63
CA TYR A 23 -19.44 -9.05 -12.18
C TYR A 23 -18.21 -8.31 -11.65
N LEU A 24 -17.76 -7.28 -12.38
CA LEU A 24 -16.60 -6.47 -11.96
C LEU A 24 -16.92 -5.69 -10.69
N ARG A 25 -18.14 -5.16 -10.56
CA ARG A 25 -18.62 -4.50 -9.35
C ARG A 25 -18.60 -5.44 -8.14
N ALA A 26 -19.10 -6.67 -8.30
CA ALA A 26 -19.05 -7.69 -7.25
C ALA A 26 -17.61 -8.01 -6.83
N LYS A 27 -16.67 -8.04 -7.78
CA LYS A 27 -15.24 -8.24 -7.50
C LYS A 27 -14.63 -7.09 -6.71
N VAL A 28 -14.98 -5.83 -7.02
CA VAL A 28 -14.56 -4.64 -6.26
C VAL A 28 -15.10 -4.69 -4.83
N HIS A 29 -16.41 -4.93 -4.66
CA HIS A 29 -17.00 -5.02 -3.32
C HIS A 29 -16.43 -6.18 -2.50
N PHE A 30 -16.20 -7.33 -3.11
CA PHE A 30 -15.52 -8.45 -2.45
C PHE A 30 -14.10 -8.05 -2.02
N GLY A 31 -13.35 -7.37 -2.88
CA GLY A 31 -12.02 -6.87 -2.57
C GLY A 31 -12.02 -5.88 -1.40
N VAL A 32 -12.90 -4.88 -1.43
CA VAL A 32 -13.07 -3.90 -0.33
C VAL A 32 -13.43 -4.61 0.96
N ALA A 33 -14.46 -5.47 0.95
CA ALA A 33 -14.89 -6.20 2.14
C ALA A 33 -13.77 -7.09 2.70
N TYR A 34 -13.03 -7.79 1.85
CA TYR A 34 -11.90 -8.61 2.25
C TYR A 34 -10.78 -7.77 2.89
N ILE A 35 -10.39 -6.65 2.26
CA ILE A 35 -9.37 -5.74 2.78
C ILE A 35 -9.82 -5.13 4.12
N SER A 36 -11.06 -4.65 4.22
CA SER A 36 -11.63 -4.11 5.47
C SER A 36 -11.64 -5.16 6.58
N GLN A 37 -12.04 -6.40 6.27
CA GLN A 37 -12.06 -7.48 7.24
C GLN A 37 -10.65 -7.84 7.71
N VAL A 38 -9.70 -7.94 6.80
CA VAL A 38 -8.27 -8.17 7.11
C VAL A 38 -7.72 -7.04 7.97
N PHE A 39 -8.08 -5.79 7.66
CA PHE A 39 -7.66 -4.60 8.41
C PHE A 39 -8.26 -4.57 9.83
N ILE A 40 -9.52 -4.98 10.00
CA ILE A 40 -10.18 -5.11 11.31
C ILE A 40 -9.52 -6.20 12.16
N TYR A 41 -9.27 -7.38 11.59
CA TYR A 41 -8.57 -8.45 12.29
C TYR A 41 -7.13 -8.07 12.63
N PHE A 42 -6.50 -7.29 11.76
CA PHE A 42 -5.17 -6.75 11.99
C PHE A 42 -5.15 -5.76 13.17
N ILE A 43 -6.08 -4.81 13.24
CA ILE A 43 -6.24 -3.92 14.41
C ILE A 43 -6.50 -4.73 15.68
N GLY A 44 -7.39 -5.72 15.64
CA GLY A 44 -7.67 -6.59 16.78
C GLY A 44 -6.44 -7.39 17.23
N PHE A 45 -5.63 -7.86 16.29
CA PHE A 45 -4.38 -8.56 16.56
C PHE A 45 -3.31 -7.61 17.15
N LEU A 46 -3.17 -6.38 16.64
CA LEU A 46 -2.27 -5.37 17.20
C LEU A 46 -2.60 -5.02 18.66
N LEU A 47 -3.89 -4.90 18.97
CA LEU A 47 -4.38 -4.61 20.32
C LEU A 47 -4.24 -5.79 21.29
N SER A 48 -3.94 -7.00 20.79
CA SER A 48 -3.82 -8.22 21.61
C SER A 48 -2.48 -8.35 22.38
N GLY A 49 -1.52 -7.45 22.16
CA GLY A 49 -0.30 -7.33 22.98
C GLY A 49 0.73 -8.48 22.87
N ARG A 50 0.60 -9.39 21.89
CA ARG A 50 1.56 -10.49 21.68
C ARG A 50 2.68 -10.11 20.71
N ASN A 51 3.94 -10.03 21.17
CA ASN A 51 5.19 -9.87 20.38
C ASN A 51 5.00 -9.19 19.01
N VAL A 52 4.50 -7.94 19.06
CA VAL A 52 3.94 -7.19 17.92
C VAL A 52 5.00 -6.37 17.18
N HIS A 53 6.28 -6.50 17.52
CA HIS A 53 7.28 -5.50 17.10
C HIS A 53 7.40 -5.32 15.58
N HIS A 54 7.26 -6.36 14.74
CA HIS A 54 7.35 -6.20 13.28
C HIS A 54 6.12 -5.55 12.66
N TYR A 55 4.92 -5.93 13.10
CA TYR A 55 3.69 -5.28 12.65
C TYR A 55 3.61 -3.84 13.13
N LEU A 56 4.14 -3.56 14.33
CA LEU A 56 4.26 -2.20 14.84
C LEU A 56 5.19 -1.36 13.97
N VAL A 57 6.35 -1.88 13.54
CA VAL A 57 7.26 -1.18 12.63
C VAL A 57 6.56 -0.90 11.29
N LEU A 58 5.81 -1.85 10.74
CA LEU A 58 5.06 -1.65 9.50
C LEU A 58 3.95 -0.58 9.65
N VAL A 59 3.21 -0.60 10.76
CA VAL A 59 2.21 0.43 11.10
C VAL A 59 2.84 1.81 11.30
N GLN A 60 3.99 1.87 11.97
CA GLN A 60 4.72 3.12 12.12
C GLN A 60 5.25 3.63 10.78
N THR A 61 5.70 2.74 9.90
CA THR A 61 6.14 3.11 8.54
C THR A 61 4.97 3.69 7.75
N LEU A 62 3.79 3.07 7.84
CA LEU A 62 2.54 3.59 7.26
C LEU A 62 2.20 4.99 7.77
N GLN A 63 2.26 5.19 9.09
CA GLN A 63 2.02 6.49 9.72
C GLN A 63 3.04 7.56 9.31
N THR A 64 4.31 7.19 9.12
CA THR A 64 5.33 8.14 8.67
C THR A 64 5.16 8.46 7.18
N VAL A 65 4.83 7.47 6.33
CA VAL A 65 4.51 7.70 4.91
C VAL A 65 3.28 8.59 4.75
N SER A 66 2.25 8.47 5.60
CA SER A 66 1.06 9.33 5.50
C SER A 66 1.36 10.81 5.77
N LYS A 67 2.38 11.12 6.59
CA LYS A 67 2.81 12.51 6.84
C LYS A 67 3.38 13.19 5.59
N LEU A 68 3.85 12.42 4.60
CA LEU A 68 4.32 12.98 3.32
C LEU A 68 3.20 13.68 2.53
N TYR A 69 1.94 13.41 2.87
CA TYR A 69 0.76 13.99 2.21
C TYR A 69 0.13 15.13 3.01
N GLU A 70 0.67 15.48 4.18
CA GLU A 70 0.21 16.63 4.96
C GLU A 70 0.53 17.93 4.20
N PRO A 71 -0.44 18.85 4.07
CA PRO A 71 -0.19 20.14 3.44
C PRO A 71 0.88 20.92 4.22
N ASN A 72 1.81 21.56 3.51
CA ASN A 72 2.90 22.38 4.06
C ASN A 72 3.93 21.61 4.93
N ASN A 73 4.25 20.36 4.59
CA ASN A 73 5.30 19.61 5.29
C ASN A 73 6.73 20.09 4.96
N GLU A 74 7.15 21.21 5.54
CA GLU A 74 8.51 21.78 5.36
C GLU A 74 9.66 20.81 5.72
N GLY A 75 9.36 19.73 6.45
CA GLY A 75 10.30 18.67 6.82
C GLY A 75 10.29 17.44 5.92
N GLN A 76 9.86 17.54 4.65
CA GLN A 76 9.72 16.39 3.74
C GLN A 76 10.97 15.48 3.69
N GLU A 77 12.18 16.07 3.61
CA GLU A 77 13.44 15.30 3.63
C GLU A 77 13.60 14.47 4.91
N LYS A 78 13.33 15.07 6.07
CA LYS A 78 13.40 14.37 7.37
C LYS A 78 12.36 13.24 7.47
N ILE A 79 11.17 13.45 6.90
CA ILE A 79 10.14 12.40 6.87
C ILE A 79 10.61 11.25 5.96
N VAL A 80 11.21 11.55 4.81
CA VAL A 80 11.78 10.53 3.90
C VAL A 80 12.92 9.76 4.57
N GLU A 81 13.81 10.43 5.29
CA GLU A 81 14.86 9.77 6.10
C GLU A 81 14.25 8.81 7.13
N GLU A 82 13.23 9.26 7.87
CA GLU A 82 12.54 8.41 8.85
C GLU A 82 11.84 7.22 8.18
N VAL A 83 11.25 7.40 6.99
CA VAL A 83 10.69 6.30 6.19
C VAL A 83 11.79 5.31 5.81
N HIS A 84 12.94 5.76 5.32
CA HIS A 84 14.06 4.88 4.95
C HIS A 84 14.62 4.11 6.16
N GLU A 85 14.75 4.75 7.33
CA GLU A 85 15.16 4.07 8.56
C GLU A 85 14.17 2.97 8.95
N LYS A 86 12.87 3.26 8.93
CA LYS A 86 11.83 2.29 9.26
C LYS A 86 11.75 1.15 8.25
N LEU A 87 11.95 1.44 6.96
CA LEU A 87 12.02 0.43 5.90
C LEU A 87 13.21 -0.53 6.10
N LYS A 88 14.38 -0.04 6.53
CA LYS A 88 15.52 -0.90 6.88
C LYS A 88 15.20 -1.81 8.07
N ILE A 89 14.60 -1.26 9.13
CA ILE A 89 14.18 -2.05 10.30
C ILE A 89 13.14 -3.11 9.90
N LEU A 90 12.18 -2.74 9.05
CA LEU A 90 11.16 -3.65 8.53
C LEU A 90 11.83 -4.78 7.74
N GLU A 91 12.72 -4.44 6.80
CA GLU A 91 13.43 -5.43 6.00
C GLU A 91 14.24 -6.39 6.87
N ASP A 92 15.03 -5.89 7.82
CA ASP A 92 15.83 -6.73 8.73
C ASP A 92 14.94 -7.62 9.60
N GLY A 93 13.80 -7.10 10.07
CA GLY A 93 12.79 -7.88 10.77
C GLY A 93 12.22 -8.99 9.90
N VAL A 94 11.87 -8.69 8.65
CA VAL A 94 11.40 -9.70 7.70
C VAL A 94 12.45 -10.80 7.51
N LYS A 95 13.70 -10.42 7.23
CA LYS A 95 14.81 -11.37 7.02
C LYS A 95 14.98 -12.29 8.22
N LYS A 96 15.07 -11.71 9.42
CA LYS A 96 15.36 -12.46 10.64
C LYS A 96 14.24 -13.43 11.04
N PHE A 97 12.99 -13.05 10.83
CA PHE A 97 11.85 -13.80 11.37
C PHE A 97 11.19 -14.73 10.35
N TYR A 98 11.11 -14.32 9.09
CA TYR A 98 10.46 -15.11 8.05
C TYR A 98 11.46 -15.91 7.22
N PHE A 99 12.72 -15.47 7.18
CA PHE A 99 13.78 -16.09 6.39
C PHE A 99 15.03 -16.39 7.22
N PRO A 100 14.91 -17.13 8.35
CA PRO A 100 16.03 -17.37 9.27
C PRO A 100 17.19 -18.14 8.62
N GLU A 101 16.92 -18.92 7.56
CA GLU A 101 17.91 -19.67 6.80
C GLU A 101 18.50 -18.88 5.61
N GLY A 102 18.08 -17.62 5.45
CA GLY A 102 18.47 -16.74 4.35
C GLY A 102 17.26 -16.28 3.53
N SER A 103 17.31 -15.02 3.10
CA SER A 103 16.26 -14.43 2.27
C SER A 103 16.22 -15.08 0.89
N PRO A 104 15.03 -15.39 0.37
CA PRO A 104 14.90 -15.91 -0.98
C PRO A 104 15.35 -14.84 -1.97
N VAL A 105 16.02 -15.27 -3.04
CA VAL A 105 16.46 -14.38 -4.13
C VAL A 105 15.25 -13.88 -4.92
N HIS A 106 14.19 -14.70 -5.02
CA HIS A 106 12.94 -14.39 -5.69
C HIS A 106 11.74 -14.84 -4.85
N ILE A 107 10.67 -14.07 -4.91
CA ILE A 107 9.44 -14.35 -4.15
C ILE A 107 8.43 -14.99 -5.08
N ASP A 108 7.99 -16.18 -4.70
CA ASP A 108 6.98 -16.93 -5.42
C ASP A 108 5.61 -16.28 -5.20
N ALA A 109 5.15 -15.59 -6.24
CA ALA A 109 3.90 -14.87 -6.21
C ALA A 109 2.65 -15.77 -6.20
N GLU A 110 2.80 -17.09 -6.37
CA GLU A 110 1.71 -18.05 -6.14
C GLU A 110 1.53 -18.42 -4.65
N LYS A 111 2.49 -18.02 -3.79
CA LYS A 111 2.52 -18.34 -2.35
C LYS A 111 2.39 -17.11 -1.44
N LEU A 112 1.82 -16.02 -1.95
CA LEU A 112 1.66 -14.78 -1.19
C LEU A 112 0.74 -14.98 0.03
N GLY A 113 1.21 -14.56 1.19
CA GLY A 113 0.49 -14.55 2.46
C GLY A 113 0.04 -13.15 2.88
N ILE A 114 -0.46 -13.04 4.12
CA ILE A 114 -1.01 -11.79 4.67
C ILE A 114 0.03 -10.65 4.69
N LEU A 115 1.30 -10.95 4.94
CA LEU A 115 2.38 -9.97 4.97
C LEU A 115 2.60 -9.34 3.59
N ASP A 116 2.55 -10.13 2.54
CA ASP A 116 2.69 -9.67 1.16
C ASP A 116 1.56 -8.70 0.80
N ILE A 117 0.31 -9.06 1.13
CA ILE A 117 -0.85 -8.20 0.92
C ILE A 117 -0.67 -6.85 1.61
N MET A 118 -0.16 -6.84 2.84
CA MET A 118 0.07 -5.61 3.59
C MET A 118 1.19 -4.74 3.00
N VAL A 119 2.29 -5.37 2.58
CA VAL A 119 3.40 -4.66 1.90
C VAL A 119 2.91 -4.08 0.57
N PHE A 120 2.13 -4.81 -0.22
CA PHE A 120 1.55 -4.32 -1.48
C PHE A 120 0.49 -3.23 -1.27
N ALA A 121 -0.38 -3.35 -0.28
CA ALA A 121 -1.35 -2.30 0.04
C ALA A 121 -0.64 -0.99 0.42
N THR A 122 0.52 -1.09 1.06
CA THR A 122 1.31 0.06 1.50
C THR A 122 2.13 0.66 0.37
N PHE A 123 2.92 -0.16 -0.32
CA PHE A 123 3.97 0.26 -1.24
C PHE A 123 3.76 -0.20 -2.69
N GLY A 124 2.71 -0.95 -3.01
CA GLY A 124 2.48 -1.43 -4.39
C GLY A 124 2.34 -0.30 -5.42
N GLY A 125 1.89 0.88 -4.97
CA GLY A 125 1.82 2.10 -5.78
C GLY A 125 3.01 3.05 -5.62
N TYR A 126 4.14 2.62 -5.05
CA TYR A 126 5.22 3.53 -4.65
C TYR A 126 5.72 4.42 -5.79
N LYS A 127 5.85 3.91 -7.02
CA LYS A 127 6.28 4.71 -8.19
C LYS A 127 5.38 5.93 -8.43
N ALA A 128 4.07 5.77 -8.25
CA ALA A 128 3.12 6.86 -8.39
C ALA A 128 3.22 7.84 -7.21
N GLN A 129 3.50 7.34 -6.00
CA GLN A 129 3.74 8.18 -4.82
C GLN A 129 5.00 9.03 -4.98
N GLU A 130 6.10 8.42 -5.43
CA GLU A 130 7.37 9.09 -5.72
C GLU A 130 7.20 10.18 -6.77
N GLN A 131 6.46 9.90 -7.84
CA GLN A 131 6.16 10.88 -8.88
C GLN A 131 5.34 12.07 -8.35
N VAL A 132 4.30 11.82 -7.55
CA VAL A 132 3.42 12.88 -7.05
C VAL A 132 4.11 13.74 -5.99
N LEU A 133 4.92 13.11 -5.13
CA LEU A 133 5.58 13.79 -4.02
C LEU A 133 6.97 14.36 -4.39
N GLY A 134 7.54 13.95 -5.53
CA GLY A 134 8.88 14.34 -5.94
C GLY A 134 9.99 13.77 -5.06
N VAL A 135 9.74 12.66 -4.36
CA VAL A 135 10.70 12.01 -3.45
C VAL A 135 10.98 10.58 -3.87
N LYS A 136 12.08 10.00 -3.37
CA LYS A 136 12.36 8.57 -3.45
C LYS A 136 11.98 7.92 -2.12
N ILE A 137 11.05 6.97 -2.16
CA ILE A 137 10.52 6.26 -0.99
C ILE A 137 11.10 4.84 -0.92
N ILE A 138 11.20 4.15 -2.06
CA ILE A 138 11.75 2.79 -2.12
C ILE A 138 13.09 2.83 -2.86
N ASP A 139 14.12 2.32 -2.19
CA ASP A 139 15.46 2.22 -2.74
C ASP A 139 15.92 0.77 -2.77
N ALA A 140 16.27 0.28 -3.96
CA ALA A 140 16.74 -1.09 -4.15
C ALA A 140 18.09 -1.38 -3.47
N GLU A 141 18.94 -0.36 -3.27
CA GLU A 141 20.22 -0.52 -2.58
C GLU A 141 20.03 -0.58 -1.07
N GLN A 142 19.10 0.21 -0.54
CA GLN A 142 18.85 0.28 0.91
C GLN A 142 17.96 -0.86 1.40
N THR A 143 16.99 -1.26 0.58
CA THR A 143 15.99 -2.28 0.91
C THR A 143 15.77 -3.26 -0.25
N PRO A 144 16.78 -4.07 -0.60
CA PRO A 144 16.72 -4.98 -1.74
C PRO A 144 15.63 -6.06 -1.62
N LEU A 145 15.32 -6.54 -0.41
CA LEU A 145 14.29 -7.56 -0.24
C LEU A 145 12.89 -6.97 -0.45
N ILE A 146 12.60 -5.81 0.16
CA ILE A 146 11.32 -5.13 -0.04
C ILE A 146 11.16 -4.73 -1.51
N PHE A 147 12.21 -4.24 -2.15
CA PHE A 147 12.18 -3.91 -3.56
C PHE A 147 11.86 -5.12 -4.44
N SER A 148 12.53 -6.26 -4.20
CA SER A 148 12.25 -7.52 -4.90
C SER A 148 10.79 -7.97 -4.69
N TRP A 149 10.28 -7.86 -3.46
CA TRP A 149 8.87 -8.12 -3.15
C TRP A 149 7.93 -7.30 -4.02
N LEU A 150 8.17 -5.99 -4.11
CA LEU A 150 7.34 -5.08 -4.91
C LEU A 150 7.43 -5.33 -6.42
N GLN A 151 8.50 -5.98 -6.91
CA GLN A 151 8.61 -6.36 -8.32
C GLN A 151 8.01 -7.75 -8.61
N ALA A 152 7.94 -8.66 -7.64
CA ALA A 152 7.50 -10.04 -7.83
C ALA A 152 6.13 -10.17 -8.55
N PRO A 153 5.11 -9.34 -8.27
CA PRO A 153 3.82 -9.43 -8.98
C PRO A 153 3.92 -9.14 -10.48
N ASN A 154 4.94 -8.39 -10.94
CA ASN A 154 5.16 -8.15 -12.36
C ASN A 154 5.57 -9.43 -13.10
N GLU A 155 5.96 -10.50 -12.41
CA GLU A 155 6.28 -11.77 -13.05
C GLU A 155 5.04 -12.65 -13.26
N VAL A 156 3.90 -12.31 -12.62
CA VAL A 156 2.63 -13.03 -12.74
C VAL A 156 1.71 -12.38 -13.76
N SER A 157 1.37 -13.13 -14.81
CA SER A 157 0.47 -12.67 -15.89
C SER A 157 -0.89 -12.18 -15.38
N VAL A 158 -1.52 -12.92 -14.46
CA VAL A 158 -2.82 -12.56 -13.89
C VAL A 158 -2.77 -11.25 -13.11
N ILE A 159 -1.69 -10.99 -12.36
CA ILE A 159 -1.57 -9.74 -11.60
C ILE A 159 -1.33 -8.57 -12.55
N LYS A 160 -0.47 -8.74 -13.57
CA LYS A 160 -0.26 -7.76 -14.64
C LYS A 160 -1.55 -7.32 -15.33
N GLU A 161 -2.43 -8.27 -15.65
CA GLU A 161 -3.73 -7.98 -16.29
C GLU A 161 -4.69 -7.23 -15.37
N SER A 162 -4.57 -7.42 -14.06
CA SER A 162 -5.37 -6.72 -13.04
C SER A 162 -4.74 -5.44 -12.50
N ALA A 163 -3.50 -5.14 -12.89
CA ALA A 163 -2.73 -4.03 -12.35
C ALA A 163 -3.41 -2.70 -12.70
N VAL A 164 -3.60 -1.86 -11.68
CA VAL A 164 -4.14 -0.53 -11.89
C VAL A 164 -3.14 0.27 -12.73
N PRO A 165 -3.55 0.89 -13.85
CA PRO A 165 -2.66 1.71 -14.66
C PRO A 165 -1.97 2.79 -13.83
N HIS A 166 -0.68 3.01 -14.08
CA HIS A 166 0.13 3.95 -13.32
C HIS A 166 -0.49 5.37 -13.29
N ASP A 167 -0.98 5.85 -14.42
CA ASP A 167 -1.60 7.18 -14.52
C ASP A 167 -2.87 7.31 -13.67
N HIS A 168 -3.62 6.22 -13.48
CA HIS A 168 -4.79 6.20 -12.60
C HIS A 168 -4.36 6.30 -11.13
N LEU A 169 -3.28 5.62 -10.75
CA LEU A 169 -2.70 5.74 -9.40
C LEU A 169 -2.17 7.16 -9.16
N VAL A 170 -1.49 7.76 -10.15
CA VAL A 170 -1.04 9.16 -10.07
C VAL A 170 -2.23 10.12 -9.89
N GLY A 171 -3.28 9.97 -10.70
CA GLY A 171 -4.49 10.80 -10.61
C GLY A 171 -5.19 10.66 -9.25
N LEU A 172 -5.34 9.43 -8.73
CA LEU A 172 -5.89 9.18 -7.40
C LEU A 172 -5.04 9.86 -6.31
N ARG A 173 -3.71 9.77 -6.40
CA ARG A 173 -2.80 10.38 -5.42
C ARG A 173 -2.85 11.90 -5.46
N GLN A 174 -2.88 12.51 -6.66
CA GLN A 174 -3.04 13.95 -6.82
C GLN A 174 -4.35 14.46 -6.22
N PHE A 175 -5.46 13.75 -6.45
CA PHE A 175 -6.77 14.07 -5.87
C PHE A 175 -6.73 14.05 -4.34
N LEU A 176 -6.13 13.01 -3.74
CA LEU A 176 -6.01 12.89 -2.27
C LEU A 176 -5.16 14.02 -1.68
N THR A 177 -4.02 14.35 -2.30
CA THR A 177 -3.15 15.45 -1.83
C THR A 177 -3.86 16.81 -1.93
N GLN A 178 -4.57 17.07 -3.02
CA GLN A 178 -5.32 18.32 -3.19
C GLN A 178 -6.48 18.43 -2.19
N SER A 179 -7.21 17.34 -1.95
CA SER A 179 -8.33 17.31 -1.00
C SER A 179 -7.90 17.56 0.44
N ALA A 180 -6.70 17.11 0.82
CA ALA A 180 -6.12 17.34 2.15
C ALA A 180 -5.69 18.80 2.37
N GLY A 181 -5.35 19.55 1.32
CA GLY A 181 -4.95 20.96 1.39
C GLY A 181 -6.10 21.98 1.26
N SER A 182 -7.34 21.51 1.03
CA SER A 182 -8.52 22.36 0.80
C SER A 182 -9.44 22.53 2.03
N GLN A 183 -8.96 22.24 3.24
CA GLN A 183 -9.66 22.51 4.51
C GLN A 183 -8.99 23.60 5.32
#